data_AF-A0A8J5KED6-F1
#
_entry.id   AF-A0A8J5KED6-F1
#
_cell.length_a   1.000
_cell.length_b   1.000
_cell.length_c   1.000
_cell.angle_alpha   90.00
_cell.angle_beta   90.00
_cell.angle_gamma   90.00
#
_symmetry.space_group_name_H-M   'P 1'
#
loop_
_entity.id
_entity.type
_entity.pdbx_description
1 polymer ?
#
loop_
_entity_poly.entity_id
_entity_poly.type
_entity_poly.pdbx_seq_one_letter_code
_entity_poly.pdbx_strand_id
1 'polypeptide(L)'
;MAPSKPRSKSRNPLLIPGIGKFSRSKMYHKRGIWAIKAKHGGTFPRHDPKPAAPEPASKKPPKFYPADDVKTPVPNRRKPKPAKLRASITPGTVLILLAGRFMGKRVVFLKQLPSGLLLITGPFTVNGVPLRRVNQAYVIATSTKVDISGVNVDKFDDKYFAKDKKKAYKKSESSFFETEKQEKKLPQQKKDDQKAVDTPLIKAIEAVEYLRGYLGTKFTLRSGTKPHELQF
;
A
#
# COMPACT_ATOMS: atom_id res chain seq x y z
N MET A 1 -0.36 -25.40 19.27
CA MET A 1 0.45 -24.17 19.16
C MET A 1 -0.06 -23.17 20.19
N ALA A 2 0.74 -22.82 21.21
CA ALA A 2 0.30 -21.86 22.22
C ALA A 2 0.05 -20.47 21.57
N PRO A 3 -1.07 -19.79 21.87
CA PRO A 3 -1.32 -18.45 21.34
C PRO A 3 -0.21 -17.50 21.79
N SER A 4 0.43 -16.81 20.85
CA SER A 4 1.46 -15.82 21.17
C SER A 4 0.84 -14.75 22.08
N LYS A 5 1.32 -14.62 23.31
CA LYS A 5 0.89 -13.54 24.22
C LYS A 5 0.99 -12.21 23.46
N PRO A 6 -0.08 -11.40 23.41
CA PRO A 6 -0.01 -10.09 22.77
C PRO A 6 1.13 -9.31 23.41
N ARG A 7 2.04 -8.76 22.60
CA ARG A 7 3.16 -7.96 23.10
C ARG A 7 2.60 -6.89 24.03
N SER A 8 2.98 -6.92 25.31
CA SER A 8 2.58 -5.92 26.30
C SER A 8 2.80 -4.53 25.70
N LYS A 9 1.75 -3.72 25.62
CA LYS A 9 1.87 -2.30 25.24
C LYS A 9 2.91 -1.63 26.17
N SER A 10 3.66 -0.67 25.63
CA SER A 10 4.64 0.09 26.42
C SER A 10 3.94 0.70 27.65
N ARG A 11 4.50 0.48 28.84
CA ARG A 11 4.05 1.12 30.10
C ARG A 11 4.28 2.65 30.12
N ASN A 12 5.00 3.18 29.11
CA ASN A 12 5.18 4.61 28.86
C ASN A 12 4.51 4.99 27.52
N PRO A 13 3.36 5.69 27.53
CA PRO A 13 2.78 6.23 26.31
C PRO A 13 3.68 7.32 25.74
N LEU A 14 3.63 7.55 24.42
CA LEU A 14 4.38 8.62 23.77
C LEU A 14 3.69 9.96 24.00
N LEU A 15 4.47 11.02 24.26
CA LEU A 15 4.01 12.40 24.23
C LEU A 15 4.03 12.92 22.79
N ILE A 16 5.16 12.72 22.11
CA ILE A 16 5.46 13.02 20.71
C ILE A 16 6.26 11.82 20.17
N PRO A 17 6.26 11.50 18.86
CA PRO A 17 7.08 10.40 18.33
C PRO A 17 8.54 10.49 18.79
N GLY A 18 9.00 9.45 19.51
CA GLY A 18 10.36 9.37 20.06
C GLY A 18 10.52 9.85 21.51
N ILE A 19 9.52 10.54 22.08
CA ILE A 19 9.56 11.05 23.46
C ILE A 19 8.45 10.40 24.28
N GLY A 20 8.82 9.68 25.34
CA GLY A 20 7.87 9.10 26.29
C GLY A 20 7.28 10.15 27.23
N LYS A 21 6.03 9.95 27.66
CA LYS A 21 5.32 10.84 28.60
C LYS A 21 5.96 10.86 30.00
N PHE A 22 6.51 9.73 30.44
CA PHE A 22 7.14 9.59 31.76
C PHE A 22 8.66 9.61 31.67
N SER A 23 9.29 10.24 32.67
CA SER A 23 10.75 10.28 32.85
C SER A 23 11.33 8.90 33.22
N ARG A 24 12.66 8.79 33.16
CA ARG A 24 13.40 7.56 33.47
C ARG A 24 13.16 7.08 34.92
N SER A 25 13.14 7.99 35.90
CA SER A 25 12.91 7.67 37.32
C SER A 25 11.49 7.15 37.56
N LYS A 26 10.47 7.82 37.02
CA LYS A 26 9.08 7.34 37.13
C LYS A 26 8.89 5.98 36.47
N MET A 27 9.55 5.74 35.33
CA MET A 27 9.53 4.44 34.66
C MET A 27 10.29 3.35 35.42
N TYR A 28 11.36 3.70 36.13
CA TYR A 28 12.12 2.78 36.99
C TYR A 28 11.23 2.20 38.10
N HIS A 29 10.46 3.06 38.79
CA HIS A 29 9.50 2.63 39.80
C HIS A 29 8.32 1.86 39.21
N LYS A 30 7.71 2.39 38.13
CA LYS A 30 6.53 1.79 37.49
C LYS A 30 6.81 0.42 36.86
N ARG A 31 8.04 0.15 36.42
CA ARG A 31 8.44 -1.16 35.91
C ARG A 31 8.79 -2.17 37.02
N GLY A 32 8.86 -1.74 38.28
CA GLY A 32 9.29 -2.59 39.39
C GLY A 32 10.77 -2.96 39.34
N ILE A 33 11.57 -2.27 38.52
CA ILE A 33 13.00 -2.54 38.34
C ILE A 33 13.75 -2.34 39.66
N TRP A 34 13.30 -1.38 40.48
CA TRP A 34 13.83 -1.13 41.82
C TRP A 34 13.69 -2.36 42.74
N ALA A 35 12.54 -3.04 42.72
CA ALA A 35 12.30 -4.21 43.55
C ALA A 35 13.13 -5.42 43.08
N ILE A 36 13.30 -5.58 41.76
CA ILE A 36 14.19 -6.61 41.19
C ILE A 36 15.64 -6.34 41.62
N LYS A 37 16.10 -5.09 41.51
CA LYS A 37 17.45 -4.69 41.93
C LYS A 37 17.67 -4.96 43.43
N ALA A 38 16.68 -4.64 44.27
CA ALA A 38 16.74 -4.91 45.71
C ALA A 38 16.83 -6.41 46.01
N LYS A 39 16.06 -7.25 45.31
CA LYS A 39 16.10 -8.72 45.46
C LYS A 39 17.42 -9.36 45.04
N HIS A 40 18.18 -8.72 44.14
CA HIS A 40 19.47 -9.21 43.65
C HIS A 40 20.66 -8.44 44.26
N GLY A 41 20.56 -8.08 45.55
CA GLY A 41 21.67 -7.47 46.30
C GLY A 41 22.17 -6.15 45.72
N GLY A 42 21.29 -5.36 45.12
CA GLY A 42 21.65 -4.09 44.50
C GLY A 42 22.19 -4.19 43.07
N THR A 43 22.24 -5.38 42.46
CA THR A 43 22.68 -5.58 41.08
C THR A 43 21.54 -6.06 40.17
N PHE A 44 21.68 -5.89 38.86
CA PHE A 44 20.71 -6.44 37.91
C PHE A 44 21.12 -7.86 37.48
N PRO A 45 20.15 -8.78 37.28
CA PRO A 45 20.42 -10.10 36.72
C PRO A 45 21.20 -10.02 35.40
N ARG A 46 22.28 -10.78 35.29
CA ARG A 46 23.05 -10.97 34.06
C ARG A 46 22.69 -12.31 33.43
N HIS A 47 22.61 -12.35 32.11
CA HIS A 47 22.52 -13.61 31.36
C HIS A 47 23.87 -13.85 30.71
N ASP A 48 24.57 -14.89 31.15
CA ASP A 48 25.80 -15.31 30.51
C ASP A 48 25.50 -15.89 29.11
N PRO A 49 26.37 -15.66 28.12
CA PRO A 49 26.18 -16.20 26.78
C PRO A 49 26.12 -17.73 26.82
N LYS A 50 25.06 -18.28 26.24
CA LYS A 50 24.87 -19.73 26.12
C LYS A 50 26.04 -20.31 25.29
N PRO A 51 26.69 -21.40 25.73
CA PRO A 51 27.77 -22.02 24.96
C PRO A 51 27.24 -22.42 23.58
N ALA A 52 28.02 -22.09 22.54
CA ALA A 52 27.67 -22.35 21.15
C ALA A 52 27.46 -23.85 20.93
N ALA A 53 26.36 -24.22 20.28
CA ALA A 53 26.11 -25.59 19.85
C ALA A 53 27.18 -26.01 18.81
N PRO A 54 27.59 -27.29 18.77
CA PRO A 54 28.58 -27.77 17.80
C PRO A 54 28.12 -27.48 16.38
N GLU A 55 28.99 -26.87 15.58
CA GLU A 55 28.67 -26.40 14.23
C GLU A 55 28.28 -27.57 13.31
N PRO A 56 27.22 -27.42 12.46
CA PRO A 56 26.88 -28.42 11.45
C PRO A 56 27.98 -28.49 10.37
N ALA A 57 28.26 -29.72 9.91
CA ALA A 57 29.32 -30.08 8.96
C ALA A 57 29.64 -29.04 7.88
N SER A 58 30.94 -28.77 7.72
CA SER A 58 31.57 -27.78 6.84
C SER A 58 30.98 -27.75 5.42
N LYS A 59 30.54 -26.57 4.97
CA LYS A 59 30.18 -26.32 3.57
C LYS A 59 31.42 -26.43 2.69
N LYS A 60 31.38 -27.27 1.63
CA LYS A 60 32.49 -27.40 0.67
C LYS A 60 32.80 -26.03 0.03
N PRO A 61 34.09 -25.66 -0.13
CA PRO A 61 34.46 -24.39 -0.73
C PRO A 61 34.05 -24.32 -2.21
N PRO A 62 33.78 -23.12 -2.76
CA PRO A 62 33.51 -22.94 -4.17
C PRO A 62 34.73 -23.33 -5.02
N LYS A 63 34.50 -23.92 -6.19
CA LYS A 63 35.59 -24.34 -7.11
C LYS A 63 36.24 -23.16 -7.84
N PHE A 64 35.54 -22.04 -7.95
CA PHE A 64 35.98 -20.85 -8.68
C PHE A 64 36.06 -19.65 -7.74
N TYR A 65 37.20 -18.95 -7.79
CA TYR A 65 37.44 -17.69 -7.08
C TYR A 65 37.64 -16.58 -8.11
N PRO A 66 36.89 -15.46 -8.02
CA PRO A 66 37.16 -14.30 -8.88
C PRO A 66 38.51 -13.67 -8.52
N ALA A 67 39.13 -12.95 -9.47
CA ALA A 67 40.39 -12.25 -9.24
C ALA A 67 40.25 -11.06 -8.27
N ASP A 68 39.07 -10.43 -8.24
CA ASP A 68 38.76 -9.29 -7.39
C ASP A 68 37.57 -9.59 -6.47
N ASP A 69 37.67 -9.16 -5.20
CA ASP A 69 36.59 -9.24 -4.23
C ASP A 69 35.63 -8.06 -4.34
N VAL A 70 34.33 -8.35 -4.37
CA VAL A 70 33.28 -7.31 -4.33
C VAL A 70 33.06 -6.88 -2.89
N LYS A 71 33.32 -5.60 -2.59
CA LYS A 71 33.09 -5.02 -1.26
C LYS A 71 31.64 -5.18 -0.81
N THR A 72 31.43 -5.66 0.42
CA THR A 72 30.09 -5.80 0.99
C THR A 72 29.43 -4.42 1.23
N PRO A 73 28.19 -4.21 0.77
CA PRO A 73 27.49 -2.95 1.01
C PRO A 73 27.24 -2.71 2.51
N VAL A 74 27.39 -1.45 2.94
CA VAL A 74 27.08 -1.04 4.32
C VAL A 74 25.58 -1.27 4.61
N PRO A 75 25.22 -1.86 5.76
CA PRO A 75 23.83 -2.18 6.06
C PRO A 75 22.97 -0.91 6.19
N ASN A 76 22.05 -0.70 5.25
CA ASN A 76 21.08 0.38 5.31
C ASN A 76 19.85 -0.01 6.16
N ARG A 77 19.57 0.74 7.22
CA ARG A 77 18.42 0.51 8.11
C ARG A 77 17.12 1.15 7.61
N ARG A 78 17.15 1.92 6.52
CA ARG A 78 15.96 2.57 5.95
C ARG A 78 15.08 1.53 5.24
N LYS A 79 13.85 1.36 5.73
CA LYS A 79 12.82 0.55 5.07
C LYS A 79 11.82 1.47 4.36
N PRO A 80 11.43 1.17 3.11
CA PRO A 80 10.38 1.93 2.44
C PRO A 80 9.08 1.80 3.22
N LYS A 81 8.43 2.94 3.46
CA LYS A 81 7.13 3.01 4.14
C LYS A 81 6.04 3.23 3.09
N PRO A 82 4.81 2.75 3.33
CA PRO A 82 3.69 3.07 2.47
C PRO A 82 3.45 4.58 2.44
N ALA A 83 2.93 5.07 1.32
CA ALA A 83 2.58 6.48 1.17
C ALA A 83 1.51 6.90 2.19
N LYS A 84 1.66 8.07 2.81
CA LYS A 84 0.63 8.63 3.67
C LYS A 84 -0.50 9.19 2.81
N LEU A 85 -1.73 8.83 3.16
CA LEU A 85 -2.92 9.37 2.52
C LEU A 85 -3.02 10.89 2.79
N ARG A 86 -3.32 11.68 1.75
CA ARG A 86 -3.65 13.10 1.89
C ARG A 86 -4.99 13.25 2.60
N ALA A 87 -5.13 14.26 3.46
CA ALA A 87 -6.38 14.51 4.18
C ALA A 87 -7.59 14.82 3.26
N SER A 88 -7.33 15.39 2.07
CA SER A 88 -8.38 15.67 1.07
C SER A 88 -8.97 14.41 0.44
N ILE A 89 -8.28 13.27 0.53
CA ILE A 89 -8.73 12.01 -0.05
C ILE A 89 -9.41 11.24 1.07
N THR A 90 -10.72 11.15 1.01
CA THR A 90 -11.53 10.32 1.92
C THR A 90 -12.27 9.26 1.11
N PRO A 91 -12.58 8.07 1.66
CA PRO A 91 -13.43 7.10 0.97
C PRO A 91 -14.69 7.79 0.47
N GLY A 92 -15.03 7.68 -0.82
CA GLY A 92 -16.13 8.45 -1.41
C GLY A 92 -15.71 9.62 -2.27
N THR A 93 -14.51 10.17 -2.05
CA THR A 93 -14.06 11.36 -2.76
C THR A 93 -13.92 11.10 -4.26
N VAL A 94 -14.43 12.01 -5.07
CA VAL A 94 -14.20 12.00 -6.52
C VAL A 94 -12.78 12.51 -6.81
N LEU A 95 -12.12 11.83 -7.73
CA LEU A 95 -10.72 11.98 -8.07
C LEU A 95 -10.62 12.24 -9.57
N ILE A 96 -9.81 13.23 -9.96
CA ILE A 96 -9.46 13.48 -11.35
C ILE A 96 -8.12 12.83 -11.63
N LEU A 97 -8.08 11.88 -12.59
CA LEU A 97 -6.84 11.24 -13.00
C LEU A 97 -6.03 12.16 -13.91
N LEU A 98 -4.75 12.35 -13.60
CA LEU A 98 -3.86 13.20 -14.40
C LEU A 98 -3.03 12.41 -15.42
N ALA A 99 -2.72 11.15 -15.13
CA ALA A 99 -1.76 10.37 -15.92
C ALA A 99 -2.33 9.03 -16.42
N GLY A 100 -1.79 8.58 -17.55
CA GLY A 100 -2.10 7.30 -18.20
C GLY A 100 -3.32 7.34 -19.11
N ARG A 101 -3.79 6.16 -19.53
CA ARG A 101 -4.87 6.02 -20.53
C ARG A 101 -6.20 6.68 -20.13
N PHE A 102 -6.44 6.86 -18.84
CA PHE A 102 -7.68 7.43 -18.30
C PHE A 102 -7.51 8.87 -17.81
N MET A 103 -6.52 9.61 -18.32
CA MET A 103 -6.31 11.02 -17.97
C MET A 103 -7.56 11.88 -18.24
N GLY A 104 -7.79 12.85 -17.35
CA GLY A 104 -8.96 13.72 -17.32
C GLY A 104 -10.24 13.03 -16.83
N LYS A 105 -10.29 11.70 -16.68
CA LYS A 105 -11.50 11.04 -16.18
C LYS A 105 -11.70 11.33 -14.70
N ARG A 106 -12.96 11.53 -14.32
CA ARG A 106 -13.40 11.65 -12.93
C ARG A 106 -13.78 10.27 -12.41
N VAL A 107 -13.33 9.93 -11.21
CA VAL A 107 -13.31 8.55 -10.74
C VAL A 107 -13.50 8.52 -9.23
N VAL A 108 -14.11 7.48 -8.66
CA VAL A 108 -14.42 7.43 -7.23
C VAL A 108 -13.33 6.69 -6.46
N PHE A 109 -12.87 7.27 -5.35
CA PHE A 109 -11.92 6.64 -4.43
C PHE A 109 -12.61 5.63 -3.51
N LEU A 110 -12.09 4.40 -3.45
CA LEU A 110 -12.63 3.35 -2.59
C LEU A 110 -11.81 3.20 -1.30
N LYS A 111 -10.56 2.73 -1.41
CA LYS A 111 -9.66 2.50 -0.27
C LYS A 111 -8.20 2.66 -0.66
N GLN A 112 -7.35 2.85 0.35
CA GLN A 112 -5.90 2.76 0.16
C GLN A 112 -5.45 1.30 0.30
N LEU A 113 -4.63 0.82 -0.63
CA LEU A 113 -4.07 -0.52 -0.58
C LEU A 113 -2.83 -0.58 0.34
N PRO A 114 -2.41 -1.79 0.78
CA PRO A 114 -1.22 -1.96 1.62
C PRO A 114 0.07 -1.38 1.02
N SER A 115 0.19 -1.36 -0.31
CA SER A 115 1.29 -0.71 -1.03
C SER A 115 1.32 0.82 -0.90
N GLY A 116 0.23 1.44 -0.45
CA GLY A 116 0.01 2.89 -0.43
C GLY A 116 -0.63 3.44 -1.70
N LEU A 117 -0.89 2.61 -2.72
CA LEU A 117 -1.64 2.99 -3.91
C LEU A 117 -3.14 3.12 -3.60
N LEU A 118 -3.82 3.97 -4.37
CA LEU A 118 -5.26 4.17 -4.27
C LEU A 118 -5.98 3.12 -5.11
N LEU A 119 -6.96 2.44 -4.53
CA LEU A 119 -7.95 1.67 -5.27
C LEU A 119 -9.09 2.61 -5.67
N ILE A 120 -9.35 2.65 -6.97
CA ILE A 120 -10.25 3.59 -7.59
C ILE A 120 -11.18 2.80 -8.53
N THR A 121 -12.44 3.22 -8.65
CA THR A 121 -13.38 2.75 -9.67
C THR A 121 -14.12 3.93 -10.30
N GLY A 122 -14.25 3.95 -11.62
CA GLY A 122 -15.10 4.92 -12.30
C GLY A 122 -16.20 4.12 -12.97
N PRO A 123 -17.39 4.01 -12.34
CA PRO A 123 -18.40 3.01 -12.67
C PRO A 123 -18.37 2.68 -14.16
N PHE A 124 -18.03 1.43 -14.49
CA PHE A 124 -17.50 1.10 -15.81
C PHE A 124 -18.49 1.46 -16.93
N THR A 125 -19.79 1.38 -16.62
CA THR A 125 -20.91 1.77 -17.47
C THR A 125 -20.97 3.26 -17.78
N VAL A 126 -20.47 4.13 -16.89
CA VAL A 126 -20.50 5.59 -17.05
C VAL A 126 -19.22 6.09 -17.71
N ASN A 127 -18.06 5.65 -17.24
CA ASN A 127 -16.78 6.31 -17.56
C ASN A 127 -15.81 5.41 -18.34
N GLY A 128 -16.04 4.09 -18.34
CA GLY A 128 -15.15 3.08 -18.90
C GLY A 128 -13.87 2.84 -18.09
N VAL A 129 -13.80 3.29 -16.83
CA VAL A 129 -12.62 3.13 -15.96
C VAL A 129 -12.85 1.96 -15.01
N PRO A 130 -12.20 0.79 -15.21
CA PRO A 130 -12.39 -0.34 -14.32
C PRO A 130 -11.72 -0.10 -12.96
N LEU A 131 -11.96 -1.01 -12.02
CA LEU A 131 -11.20 -1.13 -10.78
C LEU A 131 -9.70 -1.11 -11.08
N ARG A 132 -9.02 -0.08 -10.58
CA ARG A 132 -7.63 0.17 -10.93
C ARG A 132 -6.86 0.78 -9.75
N ARG A 133 -5.58 0.42 -9.69
CA ARG A 133 -4.61 1.03 -8.78
C ARG A 133 -4.01 2.29 -9.39
N VAL A 134 -3.97 3.36 -8.62
CA VAL A 134 -3.38 4.65 -9.04
C VAL A 134 -2.51 5.20 -7.93
N ASN A 135 -1.41 5.86 -8.31
CA ASN A 135 -0.58 6.59 -7.35
C ASN A 135 -1.23 7.95 -7.03
N GLN A 136 -1.35 8.25 -5.74
CA GLN A 136 -1.90 9.48 -5.19
C GLN A 136 -1.30 10.77 -5.77
N ALA A 137 -0.04 10.75 -6.21
CA ALA A 137 0.61 11.92 -6.81
C ALA A 137 -0.01 12.35 -8.16
N TYR A 138 -0.63 11.42 -8.90
CA TYR A 138 -1.20 11.69 -10.23
C TYR A 138 -2.71 11.90 -10.17
N VAL A 139 -3.20 12.44 -9.06
CA VAL A 139 -4.62 12.62 -8.79
C VAL A 139 -4.88 13.97 -8.14
N ILE A 140 -5.90 14.66 -8.65
CA ILE A 140 -6.53 15.79 -7.97
C ILE A 140 -7.73 15.26 -7.19
N ALA A 141 -7.78 15.55 -5.90
CA ALA A 141 -8.94 15.25 -5.07
C ALA A 141 -9.91 16.43 -5.17
N THR A 142 -11.17 16.15 -5.50
CA THR A 142 -12.22 17.17 -5.48
C THR A 142 -12.92 17.20 -4.13
N SER A 143 -13.68 18.27 -3.90
CA SER A 143 -14.55 18.46 -2.73
C SER A 143 -15.77 17.54 -2.74
N THR A 144 -16.18 17.05 -3.92
CA THR A 144 -17.34 16.17 -4.10
C THR A 144 -17.10 14.77 -3.53
N LYS A 145 -18.08 14.26 -2.78
CA LYS A 145 -18.05 12.96 -2.11
C LYS A 145 -19.32 12.18 -2.41
N VAL A 146 -19.16 10.87 -2.59
CA VAL A 146 -20.24 9.88 -2.74
C VAL A 146 -20.22 8.98 -1.51
N ASP A 147 -21.39 8.59 -1.01
CA ASP A 147 -21.44 7.60 0.06
C ASP A 147 -21.09 6.19 -0.47
N ILE A 148 -20.15 5.52 0.21
CA ILE A 148 -19.59 4.20 -0.16
C ILE A 148 -19.88 3.16 0.92
N SER A 149 -20.67 3.50 1.95
CA SER A 149 -21.02 2.59 3.05
C SER A 149 -21.50 1.20 2.61
N GLY A 150 -22.24 1.12 1.49
CA GLY A 150 -22.76 -0.14 0.92
C GLY A 150 -21.82 -0.94 0.01
N VAL A 151 -20.57 -0.50 -0.22
CA VAL A 151 -19.65 -1.16 -1.17
C VAL A 151 -18.63 -2.01 -0.42
N ASN A 152 -18.63 -3.32 -0.69
CA ASN A 152 -17.63 -4.23 -0.12
C ASN A 152 -16.31 -4.18 -0.93
N VAL A 153 -15.21 -3.80 -0.27
CA VAL A 153 -13.89 -3.61 -0.90
C VAL A 153 -12.83 -4.55 -0.31
N ASP A 154 -13.17 -5.41 0.64
CA ASP A 154 -12.18 -6.18 1.42
C ASP A 154 -11.41 -7.20 0.59
N LYS A 155 -12.06 -7.77 -0.42
CA LYS A 155 -11.46 -8.74 -1.36
C LYS A 155 -10.26 -8.19 -2.14
N PHE A 156 -10.17 -6.88 -2.35
CA PHE A 156 -9.17 -6.29 -3.25
C PHE A 156 -7.86 -5.96 -2.55
N ASP A 157 -6.80 -6.69 -2.91
CA ASP A 157 -5.42 -6.47 -2.46
C ASP A 157 -4.46 -6.19 -3.63
N ASP A 158 -3.23 -5.77 -3.31
CA ASP A 158 -2.20 -5.51 -4.31
C ASP A 158 -1.87 -6.72 -5.20
N LYS A 159 -2.03 -7.94 -4.68
CA LYS A 159 -1.80 -9.18 -5.40
C LYS A 159 -2.84 -9.41 -6.50
N TYR A 160 -4.09 -9.00 -6.26
CA TYR A 160 -5.19 -9.12 -7.23
C TYR A 160 -4.90 -8.36 -8.53
N PHE A 161 -4.18 -7.24 -8.42
CA PHE A 161 -3.81 -6.38 -9.54
C PHE A 161 -2.38 -6.60 -10.05
N ALA A 162 -1.71 -7.66 -9.62
CA ALA A 162 -0.40 -8.02 -10.17
C ALA A 162 -0.54 -8.36 -11.66
N LYS A 163 0.45 -7.95 -12.46
CA LYS A 163 0.50 -8.36 -13.88
C LYS A 163 1.06 -9.77 -13.96
N ASP A 164 0.45 -10.61 -14.78
CA ASP A 164 0.96 -11.94 -15.05
C ASP A 164 2.33 -11.83 -15.73
N LYS A 165 3.35 -12.43 -15.12
CA LYS A 165 4.69 -12.52 -15.69
C LYS A 165 4.69 -13.68 -16.68
N LYS A 166 4.73 -13.39 -17.99
CA LYS A 166 5.03 -14.43 -18.98
C LYS A 166 6.45 -14.93 -18.70
N LYS A 167 6.62 -16.25 -18.52
CA LYS A 167 7.95 -16.85 -18.39
C LYS A 167 8.71 -16.57 -19.69
N ALA A 168 9.91 -16.02 -19.58
CA ALA A 168 10.80 -15.93 -20.73
C ALA A 168 11.22 -17.37 -21.09
N TYR A 169 10.70 -17.89 -22.20
CA TYR A 169 11.25 -19.09 -22.82
C TYR A 169 12.66 -18.75 -23.35
N LYS A 170 13.57 -19.73 -23.39
CA LYS A 170 14.89 -19.57 -24.01
C LYS A 170 14.66 -19.12 -25.46
N LYS A 171 14.95 -17.86 -25.75
CA LYS A 171 14.80 -17.29 -27.10
C LYS A 171 15.87 -17.91 -28.00
N SER A 172 15.46 -18.66 -29.02
CA SER A 172 16.19 -18.75 -30.28
C SER A 172 15.93 -17.48 -31.10
N GLU A 173 16.86 -17.10 -31.98
CA GLU A 173 16.82 -15.87 -32.80
C GLU A 173 15.50 -15.71 -33.58
N SER A 174 14.89 -16.82 -34.00
CA SER A 174 13.64 -16.83 -34.78
C SER A 174 12.40 -16.34 -34.01
N SER A 175 12.33 -16.52 -32.69
CA SER A 175 11.17 -16.11 -31.87
C SER A 175 11.22 -14.64 -31.42
N PHE A 176 12.14 -13.84 -31.95
CA PHE A 176 12.26 -12.41 -31.63
C PHE A 176 11.25 -11.55 -32.41
N PHE A 177 10.87 -11.95 -33.63
CA PHE A 177 9.97 -11.19 -34.53
C PHE A 177 8.50 -11.62 -34.48
N GLU A 178 8.18 -12.80 -33.92
CA GLU A 178 6.80 -13.20 -33.63
C GLU A 178 6.26 -12.42 -32.43
N THR A 179 5.88 -11.17 -32.71
CA THR A 179 4.95 -10.43 -31.88
C THR A 179 3.55 -10.93 -32.17
N GLU A 180 3.25 -12.18 -31.78
CA GLU A 180 1.86 -12.61 -31.65
C GLU A 180 1.18 -11.60 -30.72
N LYS A 181 0.35 -10.73 -31.31
CA LYS A 181 -0.65 -9.93 -30.62
C LYS A 181 -1.68 -10.90 -30.04
N GLN A 182 -1.29 -11.68 -29.03
CA GLN A 182 -2.22 -12.43 -28.23
C GLN A 182 -3.15 -11.41 -27.55
N GLU A 183 -4.36 -11.30 -28.09
CA GLU A 183 -5.42 -10.52 -27.48
C GLU A 183 -5.61 -11.01 -26.05
N LYS A 184 -5.34 -10.12 -25.09
CA LYS A 184 -5.51 -10.42 -23.68
C LYS A 184 -7.01 -10.49 -23.38
N LYS A 185 -7.59 -11.69 -23.51
CA LYS A 185 -8.97 -11.93 -23.07
C LYS A 185 -9.06 -11.67 -21.56
N LEU A 186 -9.97 -10.79 -21.17
CA LEU A 186 -10.17 -10.42 -19.77
C LEU A 186 -10.86 -11.59 -19.04
N PRO A 187 -10.32 -12.07 -17.89
CA PRO A 187 -10.94 -13.16 -17.15
C PRO A 187 -12.34 -12.75 -16.64
N GLN A 188 -13.28 -13.70 -16.71
CA GLN A 188 -14.69 -13.46 -16.35
C GLN A 188 -14.86 -12.97 -14.91
N GLN A 189 -14.08 -13.54 -13.98
CA GLN A 189 -14.04 -13.12 -12.58
C GLN A 189 -13.87 -11.61 -12.37
N LYS A 190 -13.01 -10.95 -13.17
CA LYS A 190 -12.79 -9.50 -13.06
C LYS A 190 -14.00 -8.68 -13.49
N LYS A 191 -14.80 -9.21 -14.42
CA LYS A 191 -16.05 -8.57 -14.86
C LYS A 191 -17.13 -8.68 -13.80
N ASP A 192 -17.23 -9.84 -13.16
CA ASP A 192 -18.24 -10.08 -12.13
C ASP A 192 -17.93 -9.27 -10.86
N ASP A 193 -16.65 -9.23 -10.46
CA ASP A 193 -16.17 -8.38 -9.37
C ASP A 193 -16.42 -6.88 -9.64
N GLN A 194 -16.28 -6.44 -10.89
CA GLN A 194 -16.58 -5.06 -11.28
C GLN A 194 -18.09 -4.77 -11.13
N LYS A 195 -18.96 -5.65 -11.63
CA LYS A 195 -20.42 -5.48 -11.53
C LYS A 195 -20.89 -5.44 -10.08
N ALA A 196 -20.31 -6.28 -9.22
CA ALA A 196 -20.64 -6.33 -7.80
C ALA A 196 -20.31 -5.01 -7.08
N VAL A 197 -19.21 -4.35 -7.44
CA VAL A 197 -18.83 -3.04 -6.89
C VAL A 197 -19.64 -1.90 -7.50
N ASP A 198 -19.86 -1.93 -8.82
CA ASP A 198 -20.50 -0.83 -9.54
C ASP A 198 -22.00 -0.73 -9.25
N THR A 199 -22.70 -1.86 -9.03
CA THR A 199 -24.15 -1.88 -8.79
C THR A 199 -24.58 -1.03 -7.58
N PRO A 200 -24.02 -1.21 -6.37
CA PRO A 200 -24.33 -0.33 -5.24
C PRO A 200 -23.84 1.11 -5.46
N LEU A 201 -22.70 1.29 -6.13
CA LEU A 201 -22.13 2.62 -6.34
C LEU A 201 -22.95 3.47 -7.33
N ILE A 202 -23.49 2.87 -8.38
CA ILE A 202 -24.35 3.56 -9.35
C ILE A 202 -25.63 4.04 -8.68
N LYS A 203 -26.25 3.23 -7.80
CA LYS A 203 -27.42 3.65 -7.02
C LYS A 203 -27.12 4.90 -6.18
N ALA A 204 -25.96 4.93 -5.51
CA ALA A 204 -25.54 6.10 -4.74
C ALA A 204 -25.26 7.33 -5.62
N ILE A 205 -24.75 7.12 -6.84
CA ILE A 205 -24.47 8.20 -7.79
C ILE A 205 -25.76 8.77 -8.38
N GLU A 206 -26.75 7.93 -8.69
CA GLU A 206 -28.04 8.35 -9.25
C GLU A 206 -28.91 9.08 -8.22
N ALA A 207 -28.71 8.82 -6.94
CA ALA A 207 -29.33 9.58 -5.85
C ALA A 207 -28.86 11.05 -5.79
N VAL A 208 -27.68 11.36 -6.35
CA VAL A 208 -27.14 12.72 -6.40
C VAL A 208 -27.40 13.33 -7.78
N GLU A 209 -28.13 14.44 -7.81
CA GLU A 209 -28.52 15.11 -9.05
C GLU A 209 -27.29 15.47 -9.91
N TYR A 210 -27.38 15.20 -11.22
CA TYR A 210 -26.35 15.46 -12.24
C TYR A 210 -24.97 14.79 -12.04
N LEU A 211 -24.76 14.01 -10.97
CA LEU A 211 -23.44 13.42 -10.68
C LEU A 211 -23.04 12.37 -11.71
N ARG A 212 -23.99 11.62 -12.26
CA ARG A 212 -23.75 10.66 -13.34
C ARG A 212 -23.16 11.33 -14.58
N GLY A 213 -23.69 12.50 -14.98
CA GLY A 213 -23.16 13.30 -16.09
C GLY A 213 -21.80 13.92 -15.78
N TYR A 214 -21.62 14.39 -14.55
CA TYR A 214 -20.33 14.88 -14.06
C TYR A 214 -19.23 13.81 -14.14
N LEU A 215 -19.52 12.56 -13.75
CA LEU A 215 -18.55 11.48 -13.84
C LEU A 215 -18.22 11.08 -15.29
N GLY A 216 -19.21 11.07 -16.19
CA GLY A 216 -19.02 10.70 -17.59
C GLY A 216 -18.11 11.67 -18.37
N THR A 217 -18.15 12.95 -18.01
CA THR A 217 -17.38 14.02 -18.67
C THR A 217 -15.91 14.05 -18.22
N LYS A 218 -15.02 14.43 -19.14
CA LYS A 218 -13.57 14.58 -18.86
C LYS A 218 -13.30 15.98 -18.31
N PHE A 219 -12.39 16.09 -17.36
CA PHE A 219 -11.77 17.33 -16.95
C PHE A 219 -10.77 17.78 -18.02
N THR A 220 -10.92 19.01 -18.48
CA THR A 220 -9.99 19.72 -19.36
C THR A 220 -9.88 21.17 -18.90
N LEU A 221 -8.72 21.78 -19.13
CA LEU A 221 -8.55 23.23 -18.98
C LEU A 221 -8.86 23.88 -20.32
N ARG A 222 -9.67 24.94 -20.32
CA ARG A 222 -9.94 25.75 -21.51
C ARG A 222 -9.06 27.01 -21.51
N SER A 223 -9.03 27.72 -22.63
CA SER A 223 -8.37 29.02 -22.69
C SER A 223 -8.94 29.94 -21.61
N GLY A 224 -8.07 30.63 -20.88
CA GLY A 224 -8.44 31.51 -19.76
C GLY A 224 -8.64 30.81 -18.41
N THR A 225 -8.73 29.48 -18.34
CA THR A 225 -8.90 28.78 -17.05
C THR A 225 -7.55 28.54 -16.36
N LYS A 226 -7.28 29.21 -15.23
CA LYS A 226 -6.01 29.06 -14.49
C LYS A 226 -6.16 28.10 -13.31
N PRO A 227 -5.35 27.02 -13.21
CA PRO A 227 -5.52 26.01 -12.16
C PRO A 227 -5.37 26.50 -10.72
N HIS A 228 -4.63 27.58 -10.48
CA HIS A 228 -4.46 28.15 -9.13
C HIS A 228 -5.68 28.96 -8.67
N GLU A 229 -6.55 29.37 -9.60
CA GLU A 229 -7.82 30.05 -9.29
C GLU A 229 -8.97 29.04 -9.12
N LEU A 230 -8.78 27.79 -9.57
CA LEU A 230 -9.80 26.73 -9.46
C LEU A 230 -9.84 26.13 -8.06
N GLN A 231 -11.05 25.98 -7.54
CA GLN A 231 -11.33 25.17 -6.35
C GLN A 231 -11.80 23.79 -6.80
N PHE A 232 -11.08 22.76 -6.35
CA PHE A 232 -11.36 21.37 -6.68
C PHE A 232 -12.17 20.71 -5.58
#